data_AF-A0A1G1W1F8-F1
#
_entry.id   AF-A0A1G1W1F8-F1
#
_cell.length_a   1.000
_cell.length_b   1.000
_cell.length_c   1.000
_cell.angle_alpha   90.00
_cell.angle_beta   90.00
_cell.angle_gamma   90.00
#
_symmetry.space_group_name_H-M   'P 1'
#
loop_
_entity.id
_entity.type
_entity.pdbx_description
1 polymer ?
#
loop_
_entity_poly.entity_id
_entity_poly.type
_entity_poly.pdbx_seq_one_letter_code
_entity_poly.pdbx_strand_id
1 'polypeptide(L)'
;MGKANKKTRKATVVDKAFAAWLKYDPLVSAIVKNDDNTRRDVMLNILGTQAAMRHFGKFPPRKAYEGPIFPDLVRREVEASIDDQAKRTRLIKTLIRWATDPQVNNRYIRSHLTRIQIVRSLLGQVFFNATKSQEDLLLKGLKFMIAKKMTVIGELGEQSADVHDVLLERISEILIHNQKVIIKKAVSEAEEKMRVHLMRQIQEMRGEKHPSSFVSSDLKNKVRFIVKEKFPLSPEAVRHLEDMLEFYLNQDKWPYLSELALNAQEKILELRKPLTLTARDSSS
;
A
#
# COMPACT_ATOMS: atom_id res chain seq x y z
N MET A 1 -42.08 11.30 24.76
CA MET A 1 -41.78 11.69 23.37
C MET A 1 -41.20 13.09 23.36
N GLY A 2 -39.91 13.25 23.09
CA GLY A 2 -39.27 14.56 22.96
C GLY A 2 -38.34 14.57 21.75
N LYS A 3 -38.87 14.94 20.58
CA LYS A 3 -38.02 15.22 19.40
C LYS A 3 -37.41 16.61 19.59
N ALA A 4 -36.15 16.65 20.01
CA ALA A 4 -35.35 17.86 19.96
C ALA A 4 -35.19 18.29 18.49
N ASN A 5 -35.90 19.35 18.11
CA ASN A 5 -35.84 19.96 16.80
C ASN A 5 -34.43 20.56 16.61
N LYS A 6 -33.55 19.91 15.83
CA LYS A 6 -32.27 20.49 15.37
C LYS A 6 -32.59 21.68 14.47
N LYS A 7 -32.73 22.88 15.05
CA LYS A 7 -32.77 24.15 14.32
C LYS A 7 -31.43 24.31 13.59
N THR A 8 -31.43 24.13 12.28
CA THR A 8 -30.34 24.58 11.40
C THR A 8 -30.17 26.09 11.60
N ARG A 9 -29.03 26.51 12.18
CA ARG A 9 -28.72 27.93 12.42
C ARG A 9 -28.73 28.68 11.07
N LYS A 10 -29.49 29.78 10.99
CA LYS A 10 -29.60 30.65 9.80
C LYS A 10 -28.22 31.17 9.39
N ALA A 11 -27.98 31.35 8.09
CA ALA A 11 -26.74 31.92 7.54
C ALA A 11 -26.46 33.32 8.11
N THR A 12 -25.21 33.60 8.47
CA THR A 12 -24.79 34.89 9.03
C THR A 12 -24.78 35.98 7.96
N VAL A 13 -24.69 37.26 8.37
CA VAL A 13 -24.57 38.39 7.44
C VAL A 13 -23.31 38.28 6.59
N VAL A 14 -22.21 37.80 7.18
CA VAL A 14 -20.93 37.56 6.48
C VAL A 14 -21.07 36.45 5.44
N ASP A 15 -21.74 35.34 5.78
CA ASP A 15 -21.99 34.22 4.86
C ASP A 15 -22.76 34.71 3.61
N LYS A 16 -23.77 35.56 3.81
CA LYS A 16 -24.61 36.12 2.74
C LYS A 16 -23.86 37.14 1.88
N ALA A 17 -23.08 38.02 2.51
CA ALA A 17 -22.27 39.01 1.81
C ALA A 17 -21.22 38.34 0.92
N PHE A 18 -20.57 37.29 1.43
CA PHE A 18 -19.59 36.51 0.67
C PHE A 18 -20.21 35.75 -0.49
N ALA A 19 -21.38 35.13 -0.30
CA ALA A 19 -22.09 34.45 -1.38
C ALA A 19 -22.63 35.41 -2.44
N ALA A 20 -23.04 36.62 -2.04
CA ALA A 20 -23.40 37.68 -2.97
C ALA A 20 -22.18 38.14 -3.78
N TRP A 21 -21.02 38.31 -3.14
CA TRP A 21 -19.76 38.62 -3.80
C TRP A 21 -19.37 37.54 -4.85
N LEU A 22 -19.43 36.26 -4.49
CA LEU A 22 -19.20 35.14 -5.43
C LEU A 22 -20.13 35.12 -6.65
N LYS A 23 -21.33 35.72 -6.52
CA LYS A 23 -22.36 35.69 -7.56
C LYS A 23 -22.37 36.94 -8.44
N TYR A 24 -22.11 38.11 -7.85
CA TYR A 24 -22.35 39.40 -8.49
C TYR A 24 -21.06 40.18 -8.77
N ASP A 25 -19.92 39.80 -8.19
CA ASP A 25 -18.65 40.41 -8.58
C ASP A 25 -18.29 40.00 -10.01
N PRO A 26 -18.06 40.96 -10.95
CA PRO A 26 -17.83 40.65 -12.36
C PRO A 26 -16.60 39.79 -12.62
N LEU A 27 -15.52 39.98 -11.83
CA LEU A 27 -14.27 39.23 -12.00
C LEU A 27 -14.43 37.82 -11.44
N VAL A 28 -15.03 37.69 -10.26
CA VAL A 28 -15.24 36.38 -9.62
C VAL A 28 -16.27 35.55 -10.38
N SER A 29 -17.35 36.17 -10.84
CA SER A 29 -18.39 35.47 -11.62
C SER A 29 -17.88 35.01 -12.99
N ALA A 30 -16.92 35.71 -13.61
CA ALA A 30 -16.27 35.25 -14.83
C ALA A 30 -15.40 34.00 -14.61
N ILE A 31 -14.72 33.92 -13.46
CA ILE A 31 -13.83 32.81 -13.09
C ILE A 31 -14.63 31.59 -12.61
N VAL A 32 -15.58 31.80 -11.70
CA VAL A 32 -16.36 30.75 -11.04
C VAL A 32 -17.56 30.31 -11.89
N LYS A 33 -17.96 31.14 -12.87
CA LYS A 33 -19.13 30.95 -13.75
C LYS A 33 -20.43 30.79 -12.93
N ASN A 34 -21.51 30.34 -13.57
CA ASN A 34 -22.78 30.00 -12.93
C ASN A 34 -22.80 28.59 -12.32
N ASP A 35 -21.64 28.05 -11.90
CA ASP A 35 -21.57 26.74 -11.25
C ASP A 35 -21.61 26.87 -9.72
N ASP A 36 -22.75 26.50 -9.14
CA ASP A 36 -22.94 26.52 -7.70
C ASP A 36 -22.04 25.53 -6.95
N ASN A 37 -21.48 24.50 -7.61
CA ASN A 37 -20.49 23.62 -6.98
C ASN A 37 -19.16 24.35 -6.79
N THR A 38 -18.70 25.08 -7.80
CA THR A 38 -17.45 25.82 -7.72
C THR A 38 -17.58 26.97 -6.70
N ARG A 39 -18.74 27.67 -6.67
CA ARG A 39 -19.04 28.69 -5.62
C ARG A 39 -19.05 28.09 -4.22
N ARG A 40 -19.65 26.91 -4.05
CA ARG A 40 -19.65 26.20 -2.77
C ARG A 40 -18.25 25.81 -2.34
N ASP A 41 -17.41 25.32 -3.26
CA ASP A 41 -16.06 24.86 -2.95
C ASP A 41 -15.13 26.04 -2.59
N VAL A 42 -15.32 27.20 -3.22
CA VAL A 42 -14.64 28.45 -2.83
C VAL A 42 -15.09 28.92 -1.44
N MET A 43 -16.40 28.90 -1.17
CA MET A 43 -16.94 29.24 0.15
C MET A 43 -16.51 28.26 1.24
N LEU A 44 -16.38 26.97 0.91
CA LEU A 44 -15.84 25.92 1.79
C LEU A 44 -14.40 26.24 2.19
N ASN A 45 -13.56 26.60 1.23
CA ASN A 45 -12.14 26.86 1.48
C ASN A 45 -11.90 28.14 2.29
N ILE A 46 -12.74 29.16 2.14
CA ILE A 46 -12.51 30.48 2.75
C ILE A 46 -13.27 30.63 4.08
N LEU A 47 -14.53 30.19 4.15
CA LEU A 47 -15.40 30.37 5.33
C LEU A 47 -15.65 29.08 6.10
N GLY A 48 -15.15 27.95 5.61
CA GLY A 48 -15.25 26.66 6.26
C GLY A 48 -16.59 25.94 6.05
N THR A 49 -16.58 24.66 6.42
CA THR A 49 -17.65 23.67 6.18
C THR A 49 -19.02 24.13 6.67
N GLN A 50 -19.08 24.77 7.84
CA GLN A 50 -20.34 25.19 8.45
C GLN A 50 -21.00 26.36 7.72
N ALA A 51 -20.22 27.28 7.14
CA ALA A 51 -20.73 28.42 6.38
C ALA A 51 -21.23 27.95 5.00
N ALA A 52 -20.43 27.13 4.30
CA ALA A 52 -20.80 26.56 3.01
C ALA A 52 -22.09 25.71 3.08
N MET A 53 -22.24 24.90 4.13
CA MET A 53 -23.44 24.06 4.32
C MET A 53 -24.71 24.86 4.60
N ARG A 54 -24.62 26.04 5.25
CA ARG A 54 -25.78 26.90 5.49
C ARG A 54 -26.28 27.54 4.20
N HIS A 55 -25.38 27.85 3.26
CA HIS A 55 -25.72 28.59 2.04
C HIS A 55 -26.04 27.69 0.84
N PHE A 56 -25.32 26.56 0.68
CA PHE A 56 -25.48 25.64 -0.45
C PHE A 56 -26.12 24.30 -0.05
N GLY A 57 -26.53 24.17 1.21
CA GLY A 57 -27.09 22.92 1.74
C GLY A 57 -26.02 21.85 2.03
N LYS A 58 -26.48 20.64 2.38
CA LYS A 58 -25.59 19.50 2.61
C LYS A 58 -24.85 19.18 1.30
N PHE A 59 -23.55 18.87 1.39
CA PHE A 59 -22.75 18.44 0.25
C PHE A 59 -23.50 17.39 -0.59
N PRO A 60 -23.45 17.43 -1.93
CA PRO A 60 -24.01 16.38 -2.75
C PRO A 60 -23.27 15.08 -2.41
N PRO A 61 -23.98 13.97 -2.12
CA PRO A 61 -23.34 12.68 -2.19
C PRO A 61 -22.87 12.43 -3.64
N ARG A 62 -21.88 11.54 -3.77
CA ARG A 62 -21.49 10.92 -5.04
C ARG A 62 -22.74 10.54 -5.86
N LYS A 63 -22.69 10.69 -7.20
CA LYS A 63 -23.83 10.41 -8.10
C LYS A 63 -24.43 9.03 -7.81
N ALA A 64 -25.77 8.94 -7.76
CA ALA A 64 -26.53 7.82 -7.21
C ALA A 64 -26.33 6.44 -7.89
N TYR A 65 -25.68 6.37 -9.06
CA TYR A 65 -25.30 5.09 -9.68
C TYR A 65 -23.95 4.53 -9.20
N GLU A 66 -23.15 5.31 -8.47
CA GLU A 66 -21.84 4.92 -7.94
C GLU A 66 -21.89 4.67 -6.43
N GLY A 67 -22.76 3.76 -6.00
CA GLY A 67 -22.92 3.38 -4.59
C GLY A 67 -21.59 3.17 -3.84
N PRO A 68 -21.61 3.10 -2.49
CA PRO A 68 -20.39 2.92 -1.72
C PRO A 68 -19.60 1.71 -2.25
N ILE A 69 -18.29 1.88 -2.36
CA ILE A 69 -17.41 0.83 -2.83
C ILE A 69 -17.32 -0.19 -1.70
N PHE A 70 -17.84 -1.38 -1.93
CA PHE A 70 -17.79 -2.47 -0.97
C PHE A 70 -16.53 -3.31 -1.15
N PRO A 71 -16.06 -4.01 -0.10
CA PRO A 71 -14.99 -4.99 -0.22
C PRO A 71 -15.19 -6.00 -1.37
N ASP A 72 -16.42 -6.46 -1.59
CA ASP A 72 -16.71 -7.45 -2.66
C ASP A 72 -16.57 -6.87 -4.07
N LEU A 73 -16.79 -5.57 -4.25
CA LEU A 73 -16.50 -4.92 -5.53
C LEU A 73 -14.98 -4.93 -5.78
N VAL A 74 -14.18 -4.63 -4.75
CA VAL A 74 -12.70 -4.66 -4.86
C VAL A 74 -12.22 -6.06 -5.25
N ARG A 75 -12.75 -7.12 -4.63
CA ARG A 75 -12.39 -8.51 -4.96
C ARG A 75 -12.70 -8.86 -6.41
N ARG A 76 -13.93 -8.58 -6.85
CA ARG A 76 -14.37 -8.87 -8.24
C ARG A 76 -13.53 -8.12 -9.28
N GLU A 77 -13.21 -6.86 -9.04
CA GLU A 77 -12.36 -6.06 -9.94
C GLU A 77 -10.93 -6.61 -10.01
N VAL A 78 -10.40 -7.13 -8.90
CA VAL A 78 -9.09 -7.78 -8.84
C VAL A 78 -9.11 -9.07 -9.66
N GLU A 79 -10.07 -9.96 -9.40
CA GLU A 79 -10.22 -11.23 -10.10
C GLU A 79 -10.37 -11.03 -11.62
N ALA A 80 -11.17 -10.05 -12.04
CA ALA A 80 -11.40 -9.75 -13.46
C ALA A 80 -10.18 -9.15 -14.18
N SER A 81 -9.19 -8.65 -13.43
CA SER A 81 -8.06 -7.88 -13.99
C SER A 81 -6.69 -8.51 -13.72
N ILE A 82 -6.62 -9.59 -12.94
CA ILE A 82 -5.32 -10.08 -12.44
C ILE A 82 -4.44 -10.67 -13.54
N ASP A 83 -5.03 -11.39 -14.50
CA ASP A 83 -4.29 -12.09 -15.55
C ASP A 83 -3.84 -11.15 -16.68
N ASP A 84 -4.61 -10.09 -16.94
CA ASP A 84 -4.33 -9.12 -18.01
C ASP A 84 -3.49 -7.95 -17.51
N GLN A 85 -2.29 -7.78 -18.06
CA GLN A 85 -1.36 -6.73 -17.65
C GLN A 85 -1.91 -5.31 -17.83
N ALA A 86 -2.65 -5.03 -18.91
CA ALA A 86 -3.20 -3.71 -19.17
C ALA A 86 -4.35 -3.41 -18.21
N LYS A 87 -5.22 -4.39 -17.96
CA LYS A 87 -6.30 -4.27 -16.96
C LYS A 87 -5.73 -4.11 -15.56
N ARG A 88 -4.71 -4.89 -15.18
CA ARG A 88 -4.03 -4.78 -13.88
C ARG A 88 -3.42 -3.39 -13.65
N THR A 89 -2.82 -2.77 -14.66
CA THR A 89 -2.33 -1.38 -14.53
C THR A 89 -3.45 -0.39 -14.24
N ARG A 90 -4.61 -0.53 -14.91
CA ARG A 90 -5.78 0.32 -14.65
C ARG A 90 -6.35 0.06 -13.25
N LEU A 91 -6.45 -1.22 -12.87
CA LEU A 91 -6.87 -1.64 -11.53
C LEU A 91 -6.00 -0.98 -10.45
N ILE A 92 -4.66 -1.08 -10.55
CA ILE A 92 -3.74 -0.49 -9.57
C ILE A 92 -4.04 1.01 -9.37
N LYS A 93 -4.16 1.77 -10.46
CA LYS A 93 -4.51 3.21 -10.39
C LYS A 93 -5.87 3.44 -9.74
N THR A 94 -6.87 2.64 -10.11
CA THR A 94 -8.23 2.71 -9.55
C THR A 94 -8.24 2.44 -8.06
N LEU A 95 -7.57 1.38 -7.61
CA LEU A 95 -7.47 0.99 -6.22
C LEU A 95 -6.73 2.05 -5.39
N ILE A 96 -5.58 2.55 -5.86
CA ILE A 96 -4.85 3.65 -5.20
C ILE A 96 -5.75 4.89 -5.07
N ARG A 97 -6.46 5.25 -6.14
CA ARG A 97 -7.41 6.39 -6.11
C ARG A 97 -8.50 6.16 -5.08
N TRP A 98 -9.16 5.00 -5.08
CA TRP A 98 -10.22 4.68 -4.12
C TRP A 98 -9.73 4.68 -2.67
N ALA A 99 -8.48 4.27 -2.48
CA ALA A 99 -7.86 4.26 -1.17
C ALA A 99 -7.60 5.71 -0.69
N THR A 100 -7.01 6.55 -1.54
CA THR A 100 -6.43 7.85 -1.17
C THR A 100 -7.37 9.05 -1.36
N ASP A 101 -8.45 8.91 -2.11
CA ASP A 101 -9.43 9.99 -2.33
C ASP A 101 -10.36 10.11 -1.10
N PRO A 102 -10.36 11.26 -0.41
CA PRO A 102 -11.20 11.47 0.76
C PRO A 102 -12.69 11.53 0.42
N GLN A 103 -13.09 11.75 -0.84
CA GLN A 103 -14.49 11.73 -1.26
C GLN A 103 -15.02 10.31 -1.43
N VAL A 104 -14.14 9.34 -1.70
CA VAL A 104 -14.52 7.94 -1.84
C VAL A 104 -14.91 7.37 -0.48
N ASN A 105 -16.14 6.84 -0.43
CA ASN A 105 -16.74 6.25 0.77
C ASN A 105 -16.81 7.21 1.99
N ASN A 106 -16.81 8.53 1.78
CA ASN A 106 -16.81 9.52 2.86
C ASN A 106 -18.04 9.48 3.78
N ARG A 107 -19.17 8.96 3.28
CA ARG A 107 -20.42 8.76 4.03
C ARG A 107 -20.66 7.33 4.47
N TYR A 108 -19.74 6.43 4.15
CA TYR A 108 -19.87 5.02 4.49
C TYR A 108 -19.13 4.74 5.81
N ILE A 109 -19.89 4.46 6.87
CA ILE A 109 -19.33 4.25 8.21
C ILE A 109 -18.30 3.10 8.27
N ARG A 110 -18.42 2.11 7.38
CA ARG A 110 -17.48 0.99 7.24
C ARG A 110 -16.46 1.19 6.11
N SER A 111 -16.14 2.44 5.76
CA SER A 111 -15.18 2.76 4.70
C SER A 111 -13.77 2.22 4.94
N HIS A 112 -13.41 1.98 6.21
CA HIS A 112 -12.17 1.32 6.61
C HIS A 112 -12.11 -0.12 6.09
N LEU A 113 -13.21 -0.89 6.12
CA LEU A 113 -13.25 -2.27 5.60
C LEU A 113 -12.92 -2.33 4.11
N THR A 114 -13.45 -1.39 3.33
CA THR A 114 -13.11 -1.28 1.90
C THR A 114 -11.62 -1.01 1.70
N ARG A 115 -11.04 -0.10 2.49
CA ARG A 115 -9.62 0.24 2.39
C ARG A 115 -8.71 -0.89 2.86
N ILE A 116 -9.09 -1.63 3.92
CA ILE A 116 -8.41 -2.87 4.32
C ILE A 116 -8.41 -3.87 3.15
N GLN A 117 -9.55 -4.05 2.48
CA GLN A 117 -9.60 -4.95 1.32
C GLN A 117 -8.72 -4.45 0.17
N ILE A 118 -8.70 -3.14 -0.10
CA ILE A 118 -7.80 -2.55 -1.11
C ILE A 118 -6.33 -2.83 -0.75
N VAL A 119 -5.92 -2.61 0.50
CA VAL A 119 -4.56 -2.89 0.99
C VAL A 119 -4.21 -4.38 0.77
N ARG A 120 -5.08 -5.28 1.23
CA ARG A 120 -4.90 -6.74 1.08
C ARG A 120 -4.77 -7.16 -0.38
N SER A 121 -5.55 -6.56 -1.26
CA SER A 121 -5.48 -6.85 -2.69
C SER A 121 -4.21 -6.28 -3.33
N LEU A 122 -3.84 -5.04 -3.02
CA LEU A 122 -2.65 -4.36 -3.57
C LEU A 122 -1.35 -5.03 -3.13
N LEU A 123 -1.19 -5.34 -1.85
CA LEU A 123 0.00 -6.00 -1.28
C LEU A 123 -0.07 -7.53 -1.32
N GLY A 124 -1.21 -8.09 -1.74
CA GLY A 124 -1.39 -9.52 -1.98
C GLY A 124 -1.32 -9.83 -3.47
N GLN A 125 -2.38 -10.44 -4.00
CA GLN A 125 -2.45 -10.98 -5.36
C GLN A 125 -1.91 -10.01 -6.44
N VAL A 126 -2.23 -8.71 -6.34
CA VAL A 126 -1.78 -7.72 -7.32
C VAL A 126 -0.26 -7.52 -7.29
N PHE A 127 0.35 -7.45 -6.10
CA PHE A 127 1.80 -7.30 -5.95
C PHE A 127 2.58 -8.50 -6.50
N PHE A 128 2.13 -9.72 -6.19
CA PHE A 128 2.79 -10.96 -6.66
C PHE A 128 2.70 -11.14 -8.18
N ASN A 129 1.65 -10.60 -8.82
CA ASN A 129 1.49 -10.63 -10.28
C ASN A 129 1.98 -9.36 -10.99
N ALA A 130 2.53 -8.39 -10.26
CA ALA A 130 2.96 -7.12 -10.82
C ALA A 130 4.25 -7.26 -11.63
N THR A 131 4.29 -6.61 -12.80
CA THR A 131 5.54 -6.32 -13.50
C THR A 131 6.36 -5.29 -12.74
N LYS A 132 7.65 -5.13 -13.07
CA LYS A 132 8.52 -4.11 -12.45
C LYS A 132 7.92 -2.69 -12.52
N SER A 133 7.39 -2.28 -13.68
CA SER A 133 6.74 -0.97 -13.83
C SER A 133 5.47 -0.79 -12.96
N GLN A 134 4.75 -1.88 -12.72
CA GLN A 134 3.55 -1.90 -11.87
C GLN A 134 3.94 -1.88 -10.39
N GLU A 135 5.06 -2.50 -10.02
CA GLU A 135 5.63 -2.45 -8.68
C GLU A 135 6.00 -1.03 -8.28
N ASP A 136 6.68 -0.28 -9.15
CA ASP A 136 7.01 1.13 -8.85
C ASP A 136 5.75 1.98 -8.63
N LEU A 137 4.70 1.72 -9.42
CA LEU A 137 3.41 2.38 -9.27
C LEU A 137 2.72 1.99 -7.95
N LEU A 138 2.79 0.71 -7.57
CA LEU A 138 2.28 0.21 -6.30
C LEU A 138 2.99 0.87 -5.12
N LEU A 139 4.33 0.85 -5.11
CA LEU A 139 5.14 1.42 -4.03
C LEU A 139 4.88 2.92 -3.86
N LYS A 140 4.80 3.68 -4.96
CA LYS A 140 4.41 5.11 -4.91
C LYS A 140 3.00 5.29 -4.34
N GLY A 141 2.04 4.46 -4.78
CA GLY A 141 0.67 4.47 -4.26
C GLY A 141 0.58 4.19 -2.77
N LEU A 142 1.36 3.23 -2.28
CA LEU A 142 1.41 2.86 -0.87
C LEU A 142 1.96 3.99 0.00
N LYS A 143 2.99 4.71 -0.46
CA LYS A 143 3.47 5.92 0.23
C LYS A 143 2.36 6.97 0.39
N PHE A 144 1.55 7.19 -0.65
CA PHE A 144 0.39 8.08 -0.54
C PHE A 144 -0.67 7.56 0.43
N MET A 145 -0.88 6.25 0.48
CA MET A 145 -1.81 5.64 1.42
C MET A 145 -1.37 5.84 2.87
N ILE A 146 -0.09 5.61 3.16
CA ILE A 146 0.48 5.79 4.50
C ILE A 146 0.45 7.27 4.93
N ALA A 147 0.80 8.19 4.03
CA ALA A 147 0.91 9.61 4.37
C ALA A 147 -0.44 10.35 4.44
N LYS A 148 -1.45 9.94 3.66
CA LYS A 148 -2.73 10.67 3.60
C LYS A 148 -3.69 10.25 4.72
N LYS A 149 -4.58 11.17 5.09
CA LYS A 149 -5.73 10.87 5.93
C LYS A 149 -6.70 9.94 5.21
N MET A 150 -6.44 8.65 5.28
CA MET A 150 -7.25 7.60 4.70
C MET A 150 -8.31 7.15 5.69
N THR A 151 -9.57 7.18 5.28
CA THR A 151 -10.79 6.89 6.04
C THR A 151 -11.38 8.05 6.83
N VAL A 152 -12.69 7.92 6.98
CA VAL A 152 -13.52 8.67 7.89
C VAL A 152 -13.94 7.66 8.95
N ILE A 153 -13.08 7.42 9.94
CA ILE A 153 -13.60 7.01 11.25
C ILE A 153 -14.01 8.31 11.97
N GLY A 154 -15.18 8.30 12.60
CA GLY A 154 -15.74 9.48 13.26
C GLY A 154 -16.28 10.54 12.30
N GLU A 155 -16.90 11.59 12.86
CA GLU A 155 -17.54 12.67 12.09
C GLU A 155 -16.54 13.56 11.32
N LEU A 156 -15.23 13.38 11.51
CA LEU A 156 -14.16 14.32 11.10
C LEU A 156 -13.15 13.79 10.09
N GLY A 157 -13.26 12.55 9.60
CA GLY A 157 -12.32 12.08 8.57
C GLY A 157 -11.00 11.55 9.11
N GLU A 158 -11.03 10.85 10.26
CA GLU A 158 -9.82 10.39 10.92
C GLU A 158 -9.24 9.13 10.27
N GLN A 159 -7.90 9.05 10.26
CA GLN A 159 -7.21 7.84 9.82
C GLN A 159 -7.59 6.64 10.69
N SER A 160 -7.89 5.53 10.03
CA SER A 160 -8.22 4.26 10.68
C SER A 160 -6.95 3.53 11.04
N ALA A 161 -6.75 3.35 12.33
CA ALA A 161 -5.66 2.56 12.88
C ALA A 161 -5.67 1.12 12.29
N ASP A 162 -6.87 0.53 12.08
CA ASP A 162 -7.04 -0.78 11.45
C ASP A 162 -6.49 -0.86 10.01
N VAL A 163 -6.62 0.20 9.21
CA VAL A 163 -6.07 0.22 7.84
C VAL A 163 -4.54 0.25 7.88
N HIS A 164 -3.97 1.00 8.83
CA HIS A 164 -2.54 1.11 9.01
C HIS A 164 -1.92 -0.16 9.61
N ASP A 165 -2.64 -0.85 10.50
CA ASP A 165 -2.29 -2.18 11.00
C ASP A 165 -2.11 -3.18 9.86
N VAL A 166 -3.11 -3.29 8.97
CA VAL A 166 -3.02 -4.19 7.80
C VAL A 166 -1.93 -3.76 6.81
N LEU A 167 -1.68 -2.46 6.64
CA LEU A 167 -0.56 -1.98 5.80
C LEU A 167 0.77 -2.46 6.37
N LEU A 168 0.99 -2.24 7.67
CA LEU A 168 2.22 -2.60 8.36
C LEU A 168 2.44 -4.12 8.37
N GLU A 169 1.41 -4.90 8.69
CA GLU A 169 1.44 -6.37 8.64
C GLU A 169 1.91 -6.85 7.27
N ARG A 170 1.29 -6.38 6.18
CA ARG A 170 1.60 -6.83 4.82
C ARG A 170 2.96 -6.38 4.32
N ILE A 171 3.39 -5.16 4.65
CA ILE A 171 4.75 -4.70 4.34
C ILE A 171 5.78 -5.60 5.03
N SER A 172 5.56 -5.90 6.32
CA SER A 172 6.43 -6.76 7.12
C SER A 172 6.50 -8.18 6.56
N GLU A 173 5.36 -8.77 6.19
CA GLU A 173 5.30 -10.09 5.56
C GLU A 173 6.11 -10.16 4.26
N ILE A 174 6.00 -9.15 3.39
CA ILE A 174 6.74 -9.10 2.12
C ILE A 174 8.25 -9.01 2.38
N LEU A 175 8.68 -8.16 3.31
CA LEU A 175 10.10 -8.02 3.68
C LEU A 175 10.67 -9.33 4.26
N ILE A 176 9.93 -9.97 5.17
CA ILE A 176 10.31 -11.26 5.77
C ILE A 176 10.38 -12.35 4.71
N HIS A 177 9.38 -12.43 3.81
CA HIS A 177 9.38 -13.41 2.73
C HIS A 177 10.57 -13.20 1.78
N ASN A 178 10.84 -11.95 1.40
CA ASN A 178 12.01 -11.61 0.61
C ASN A 178 13.31 -12.11 1.25
N GLN A 179 13.49 -11.87 2.55
CA GLN A 179 14.67 -12.31 3.28
C GLN A 179 14.78 -13.85 3.31
N LYS A 180 13.67 -14.56 3.54
CA LYS A 180 13.67 -16.05 3.49
C LYS A 180 14.09 -16.60 2.12
N VAL A 181 13.65 -15.97 1.03
CA VAL A 181 14.05 -16.37 -0.33
C VAL A 181 15.55 -16.12 -0.57
N ILE A 182 16.08 -14.98 -0.11
CA ILE A 182 17.52 -14.69 -0.19
C ILE A 182 18.34 -15.75 0.55
N ILE A 183 17.94 -16.10 1.78
CA ILE A 183 18.61 -17.15 2.57
C ILE A 183 18.54 -18.49 1.86
N LYS A 184 17.35 -18.90 1.39
CA LYS A 184 17.18 -20.19 0.69
C LYS A 184 18.07 -20.28 -0.55
N LYS A 185 18.17 -19.19 -1.31
CA LYS A 185 19.06 -19.13 -2.48
C LYS A 185 20.53 -19.23 -2.08
N ALA A 186 20.95 -18.50 -1.04
CA ALA A 186 22.33 -18.54 -0.54
C ALA A 186 22.71 -19.93 -0.01
N VAL A 187 21.82 -20.61 0.72
CA VAL A 187 22.02 -21.98 1.21
C VAL A 187 22.16 -22.94 0.04
N SER A 188 21.26 -22.88 -0.95
CA SER A 188 21.34 -23.74 -2.14
C SER A 188 22.63 -23.52 -2.94
N GLU A 189 23.10 -22.28 -3.08
CA GLU A 189 24.38 -21.97 -3.73
C GLU A 189 25.57 -22.47 -2.92
N ALA A 190 25.51 -22.41 -1.58
CA ALA A 190 26.55 -22.93 -0.70
C ALA A 190 26.61 -24.46 -0.72
N GLU A 191 25.46 -25.14 -0.71
CA GLU A 191 25.34 -26.60 -0.83
C GLU A 191 25.91 -27.09 -2.16
N GLU A 192 25.61 -26.42 -3.27
CA GLU A 192 26.15 -26.79 -4.59
C GLU A 192 27.67 -26.60 -4.64
N LYS A 193 28.19 -25.49 -4.10
CA LYS A 193 29.64 -25.27 -3.97
C LYS A 193 30.31 -26.36 -3.12
N MET A 194 29.68 -26.72 -1.99
CA MET A 194 30.17 -27.78 -1.11
C MET A 194 30.17 -29.13 -1.83
N ARG A 195 29.09 -29.46 -2.55
CA ARG A 195 28.98 -30.69 -3.35
C ARG A 195 30.07 -30.77 -4.41
N VAL A 196 30.31 -29.68 -5.16
CA VAL A 196 31.38 -29.60 -6.15
C VAL A 196 32.75 -29.78 -5.49
N HIS A 197 32.97 -29.17 -4.33
CA HIS A 197 34.23 -29.31 -3.58
C HIS A 197 34.46 -30.74 -3.10
N LEU A 198 33.46 -31.39 -2.51
CA LEU A 198 33.54 -32.78 -2.05
C LEU A 198 33.76 -33.76 -3.21
N MET A 199 33.04 -33.57 -4.33
CA MET A 199 33.24 -34.40 -5.53
C MET A 199 34.67 -34.26 -6.07
N ARG A 200 35.22 -33.05 -6.05
CA ARG A 200 36.62 -32.80 -6.45
C ARG A 200 37.60 -33.54 -5.52
N GLN A 201 37.40 -33.47 -4.21
CA GLN A 201 38.23 -34.20 -3.23
C GLN A 201 38.15 -35.71 -3.42
N ILE A 202 36.95 -36.26 -3.67
CA ILE A 202 36.77 -37.70 -3.91
C ILE A 202 37.49 -38.14 -5.20
N GLN A 203 37.44 -37.34 -6.27
CA GLN A 203 38.13 -37.64 -7.53
C GLN A 203 39.65 -37.54 -7.39
N GLU A 204 40.15 -36.56 -6.64
CA GLU A 204 41.57 -36.42 -6.30
C GLU A 204 42.07 -37.64 -5.50
N MET A 205 41.28 -38.14 -4.55
CA MET A 205 41.61 -39.36 -3.80
C MET A 205 41.57 -40.65 -4.65
N ARG A 206 40.78 -40.69 -5.73
CA ARG A 206 40.69 -41.85 -6.65
C ARG A 206 41.77 -41.85 -7.74
N GLY A 207 42.61 -40.82 -7.83
CA GLY A 207 43.71 -40.75 -8.79
C GLY A 207 43.29 -40.46 -10.24
N GLU A 208 42.03 -40.06 -10.47
CA GLU A 208 41.52 -39.76 -11.80
C GLU A 208 41.90 -38.33 -12.25
N LYS A 209 42.51 -38.19 -13.44
CA LYS A 209 42.84 -36.87 -14.03
C LYS A 209 41.58 -36.18 -14.55
N HIS A 210 41.45 -34.90 -14.19
CA HIS A 210 40.29 -34.04 -14.47
C HIS A 210 39.72 -34.13 -15.90
N PRO A 211 38.43 -34.42 -16.08
CA PRO A 211 37.66 -33.82 -17.15
C PRO A 211 37.23 -32.42 -16.68
N SER A 212 37.89 -31.40 -17.22
CA SER A 212 37.54 -29.99 -17.02
C SER A 212 36.23 -29.64 -17.72
N SER A 213 35.09 -30.13 -17.23
CA SER A 213 33.76 -29.55 -17.49
C SER A 213 32.66 -30.27 -16.74
N PHE A 214 32.71 -30.29 -15.41
CA PHE A 214 31.49 -30.55 -14.63
C PHE A 214 30.66 -29.26 -14.52
N VAL A 215 30.34 -28.64 -15.66
CA VAL A 215 29.23 -27.68 -15.73
C VAL A 215 28.08 -28.52 -16.25
N SER A 216 27.21 -28.98 -15.35
CA SER A 216 26.03 -29.72 -15.76
C SER A 216 25.26 -28.89 -16.78
N SER A 217 25.10 -29.44 -17.98
CA SER A 217 24.20 -28.90 -19.00
C SER A 217 22.76 -28.76 -18.46
N ASP A 218 22.44 -29.48 -17.40
CA ASP A 218 21.20 -29.37 -16.62
C ASP A 218 21.04 -28.02 -15.90
N LEU A 219 22.13 -27.34 -15.49
CA LEU A 219 22.04 -25.99 -14.93
C LEU A 219 21.68 -24.95 -16.00
N LYS A 220 22.09 -25.12 -17.25
CA LYS A 220 21.69 -24.23 -18.36
C LYS A 220 20.23 -24.40 -18.75
N ASN A 221 19.68 -25.61 -18.61
CA ASN A 221 18.29 -25.90 -18.97
C ASN A 221 17.29 -25.68 -17.82
N LYS A 222 17.70 -25.78 -16.54
CA LYS A 222 16.85 -25.36 -15.40
C LYS A 222 16.67 -23.84 -15.28
N VAL A 223 17.54 -23.05 -15.90
CA VAL A 223 17.37 -21.59 -16.04
C VAL A 223 16.25 -21.24 -17.05
N ARG A 224 15.70 -22.20 -17.79
CA ARG A 224 14.63 -21.97 -18.80
C ARG A 224 13.19 -22.17 -18.32
N PHE A 225 12.94 -22.26 -17.02
CA PHE A 225 11.61 -22.00 -16.45
C PHE A 225 11.64 -20.72 -15.62
N ILE A 226 11.88 -19.58 -16.30
CA ILE A 226 11.58 -18.25 -15.76
C ILE A 226 10.05 -18.08 -15.82
N VAL A 227 9.34 -18.80 -14.95
CA VAL A 227 8.08 -18.29 -14.44
C VAL A 227 8.46 -17.27 -13.38
N LYS A 228 8.69 -16.04 -13.83
CA LYS A 228 8.88 -14.79 -13.07
C LYS A 228 8.94 -14.97 -11.54
N GLU A 229 10.08 -15.38 -11.00
CA GLU A 229 10.27 -15.27 -9.55
C GLU A 229 10.33 -13.78 -9.20
N LYS A 230 9.25 -13.28 -8.59
CA LYS A 230 9.14 -11.90 -8.06
C LYS A 230 10.23 -11.60 -7.04
N PHE A 231 10.71 -12.65 -6.36
CA PHE A 231 11.74 -12.59 -5.33
C PHE A 231 13.06 -13.17 -5.85
N PRO A 232 14.21 -12.68 -5.38
CA PRO A 232 14.34 -11.55 -4.46
C PRO A 232 13.90 -10.23 -5.11
N LEU A 233 13.32 -9.35 -4.30
CA LEU A 233 12.93 -8.00 -4.71
C LEU A 233 14.16 -7.19 -5.10
N SER A 234 13.95 -6.17 -5.94
CA SER A 234 15.01 -5.22 -6.25
C SER A 234 15.43 -4.43 -4.99
N PRO A 235 16.71 -4.02 -4.85
CA PRO A 235 17.16 -3.25 -3.69
C PRO A 235 16.36 -1.95 -3.48
N GLU A 236 15.92 -1.32 -4.56
CA GLU A 236 15.13 -0.09 -4.51
C GLU A 236 13.71 -0.35 -3.95
N ALA A 237 13.09 -1.48 -4.33
CA ALA A 237 11.81 -1.89 -3.77
C ALA A 237 11.91 -2.26 -2.29
N VAL A 238 12.98 -2.96 -1.90
CA VAL A 238 13.26 -3.27 -0.48
C VAL A 238 13.40 -1.98 0.32
N ARG A 239 14.24 -1.04 -0.15
CA ARG A 239 14.41 0.27 0.50
C ARG A 239 13.08 1.00 0.66
N HIS A 240 12.23 1.02 -0.36
CA HIS A 240 10.93 1.67 -0.25
C HIS A 240 10.00 1.03 0.78
N LEU A 241 10.03 -0.28 0.93
CA LEU A 241 9.26 -0.99 1.96
C LEU A 241 9.85 -0.75 3.35
N GLU A 242 11.17 -0.66 3.48
CA GLU A 242 11.86 -0.30 4.71
C GLU A 242 11.57 1.15 5.13
N ASP A 243 11.59 2.11 4.20
CA ASP A 243 11.19 3.51 4.46
C ASP A 243 9.77 3.57 5.06
N MET A 244 8.86 2.73 4.55
CA MET A 244 7.48 2.67 5.01
C MET A 244 7.37 2.02 6.41
N LEU A 245 8.22 1.03 6.72
CA LEU A 245 8.32 0.44 8.04
C LEU A 245 8.86 1.47 9.05
N GLU A 246 9.92 2.18 8.68
CA GLU A 246 10.55 3.23 9.51
C GLU A 246 9.61 4.40 9.79
N PHE A 247 8.72 4.75 8.85
CA PHE A 247 7.66 5.73 9.09
C PHE A 247 6.80 5.38 10.30
N TYR A 248 6.49 4.09 10.53
CA TYR A 248 5.67 3.66 11.68
C TYR A 248 6.43 3.68 13.01
N LEU A 249 7.75 3.49 12.99
CA LEU A 249 8.59 3.61 14.19
C LEU A 249 8.63 5.04 14.74
N ASN A 250 8.56 6.02 13.84
CA ASN A 250 8.69 7.44 14.18
C ASN A 250 7.34 8.14 14.38
N GLN A 251 6.24 7.39 14.50
CA GLN A 251 4.88 7.95 14.57
C GLN A 251 4.28 7.83 15.97
N ASP A 252 4.13 8.98 16.67
CA ASP A 252 3.54 9.04 18.02
C ASP A 252 2.01 8.83 18.06
N LYS A 253 1.36 8.91 16.90
CA LYS A 253 -0.11 8.88 16.81
C LYS A 253 -0.70 7.53 17.24
N TRP A 254 0.01 6.44 17.02
CA TRP A 254 -0.44 5.07 17.33
C TRP A 254 0.72 4.27 17.93
N PRO A 255 0.93 4.35 19.25
CA PRO A 255 2.05 3.70 19.92
C PRO A 255 2.14 2.18 19.64
N TYR A 256 0.99 1.51 19.57
CA TYR A 256 0.93 0.08 19.28
C TYR A 256 1.46 -0.29 17.86
N LEU A 257 1.28 0.59 16.87
CA LEU A 257 1.82 0.36 15.52
C LEU A 257 3.34 0.54 15.49
N SER A 258 3.88 1.41 16.33
CA SER A 258 5.33 1.55 16.53
C SER A 258 5.93 0.27 17.11
N GLU A 259 5.29 -0.31 18.13
CA GLU A 259 5.72 -1.61 18.70
C GLU A 259 5.67 -2.75 17.66
N LEU A 260 4.61 -2.82 16.86
CA LEU A 260 4.51 -3.81 15.78
C LEU A 260 5.60 -3.61 14.72
N ALA A 261 5.91 -2.36 14.38
CA ALA A 261 6.96 -2.04 13.42
C ALA A 261 8.35 -2.41 13.96
N LEU A 262 8.59 -2.19 15.26
CA LEU A 262 9.83 -2.58 15.93
C LEU A 262 10.01 -4.09 15.90
N ASN A 263 8.99 -4.84 16.30
CA ASN A 263 9.01 -6.31 16.27
C ASN A 263 9.28 -6.85 14.85
N ALA A 264 8.68 -6.23 13.83
CA ALA A 264 8.93 -6.60 12.44
C ALA A 264 10.37 -6.30 12.02
N GLN A 265 10.92 -5.14 12.40
CA GLN A 265 12.30 -4.75 12.12
C GLN A 265 13.30 -5.71 12.78
N GLU A 266 13.10 -6.03 14.05
CA GLU A 266 13.93 -6.99 14.79
C GLU A 266 13.95 -8.36 14.10
N LYS A 267 12.78 -8.88 13.72
CA LYS A 267 12.67 -10.15 13.01
C LYS A 267 13.38 -10.13 11.64
N ILE A 268 13.30 -9.01 10.91
CA ILE A 268 14.04 -8.85 9.64
C ILE A 268 15.55 -8.83 9.90
N LEU A 269 16.01 -8.15 10.95
CA LEU A 269 17.41 -8.09 11.34
C LEU A 269 17.93 -9.46 11.78
N GLU A 270 17.16 -10.22 12.57
CA GLU A 270 17.48 -11.59 12.95
C GLU A 270 17.69 -12.49 11.73
N LEU A 271 16.80 -12.41 10.74
CA LEU A 271 16.93 -13.16 9.50
C LEU A 271 18.10 -12.67 8.61
N ARG A 272 18.59 -11.44 8.80
CA ARG A 272 19.76 -10.91 8.09
C ARG A 272 21.07 -11.24 8.76
N LYS A 273 21.06 -11.56 10.05
CA LYS A 273 22.26 -12.06 10.73
C LYS A 273 22.74 -13.28 9.93
N PRO A 274 24.03 -13.33 9.55
CA PRO A 274 24.55 -14.50 8.87
C PRO A 274 24.21 -15.72 9.74
N LEU A 275 23.80 -16.82 9.11
CA LEU A 275 23.80 -18.13 9.74
C LEU A 275 25.24 -18.39 10.18
N THR A 276 25.62 -17.90 11.35
CA THR A 276 26.82 -18.34 12.06
C THR A 276 26.50 -19.75 12.52
N LEU A 277 26.56 -20.69 11.59
CA LEU A 277 26.96 -22.07 11.87
C LEU A 277 28.45 -22.03 12.22
N THR A 278 28.81 -21.25 13.25
CA THR A 278 30.02 -21.54 14.00
C THR A 278 29.64 -22.69 14.88
N ALA A 279 30.21 -23.86 14.60
CA ALA A 279 30.36 -24.95 15.54
C ALA A 279 30.87 -24.37 16.87
N ARG A 280 29.95 -24.06 17.77
CA ARG A 280 30.17 -23.82 19.19
C ARG A 280 29.27 -24.85 19.87
N ASP A 281 29.73 -26.09 19.85
CA ASP A 281 29.35 -27.18 20.76
C ASP A 281 30.30 -28.37 20.52
N SER A 282 31.59 -28.07 20.45
CA SER A 282 32.65 -29.08 20.50
C SER A 282 33.85 -28.55 21.28
N SER A 283 33.61 -28.04 22.48
CA SER A 283 34.64 -27.83 23.51
C SER A 283 34.01 -27.37 24.82
N SER A 284 33.48 -28.31 25.58
CA SER A 284 33.53 -28.34 27.05
C SER A 284 32.99 -29.68 27.53
#